data_AF-A0A972C3P6-F1
#
_entry.id   AF-A0A972C3P6-F1
#
_cell.length_a   1.000
_cell.length_b   1.000
_cell.length_c   1.000
_cell.angle_alpha   90.00
_cell.angle_beta   90.00
_cell.angle_gamma   90.00
#
_symmetry.space_group_name_H-M   'P 1'
#
loop_
_entity.id
_entity.type
_entity.pdbx_description
1 polymer ?
#
loop_
_entity_poly.entity_id
_entity_poly.type
_entity_poly.pdbx_seq_one_letter_code
_entity_poly.pdbx_strand_id
1 'polypeptide(L)'
;MLLRLTRHLTSAAAVLCTALLLTSQTVHADRLSEQRRQYDQAQAALARGDQASFNSLKRGLTDYPLYPYLLHESLRKRVDSAPHQEIEQFLSAHGDLPAARSLKNAWFKRLLSEQDWPRLRKHMDPDSLSAELECPLVLQMWREG
;
A
#
# COMPACT_ATOMS: atom_id res chain seq x y z
N MET A 1 -0.89 -24.22 -57.50
CA MET A 1 0.08 -24.72 -56.48
C MET A 1 0.45 -23.65 -55.45
N LEU A 2 0.63 -22.38 -55.84
CA LEU A 2 0.98 -21.26 -54.94
C LEU A 2 -0.07 -20.93 -53.84
N LEU A 3 -1.38 -21.09 -54.09
CA LEU A 3 -2.44 -20.82 -53.09
C LEU A 3 -2.51 -21.82 -51.91
N ARG A 4 -1.94 -23.02 -52.05
CA ARG A 4 -1.91 -24.00 -50.94
C ARG A 4 -0.77 -23.69 -49.96
N LEU A 5 0.36 -23.23 -50.48
CA LEU A 5 1.53 -22.89 -49.69
C LEU A 5 1.27 -21.69 -48.77
N THR A 6 0.60 -20.65 -49.28
CA THR A 6 0.21 -19.46 -48.51
C THR A 6 -0.79 -19.79 -47.40
N ARG A 7 -1.73 -20.72 -47.65
CA ARG A 7 -2.73 -21.17 -46.67
C ARG A 7 -2.13 -22.00 -45.52
N HIS A 8 -1.07 -22.77 -45.80
CA HIS A 8 -0.31 -23.49 -44.77
C HIS A 8 0.60 -22.55 -43.96
N LEU A 9 1.18 -21.53 -44.60
CA LEU A 9 1.96 -20.48 -43.94
C LEU A 9 1.11 -19.61 -42.99
N THR A 10 -0.11 -19.23 -43.40
CA THR A 10 -1.04 -18.49 -42.52
C THR A 10 -1.58 -19.35 -41.38
N SER A 11 -1.83 -20.64 -41.61
CA SER A 11 -2.31 -21.57 -40.57
C SER A 11 -1.23 -21.88 -39.54
N ALA A 12 0.03 -22.01 -39.94
CA ALA A 12 1.15 -22.23 -39.03
C ALA A 12 1.43 -20.99 -38.16
N ALA A 13 1.36 -19.78 -38.75
CA ALA A 13 1.50 -18.54 -37.99
C ALA A 13 0.36 -18.32 -36.99
N ALA A 14 -0.89 -18.64 -37.37
CA ALA A 14 -2.04 -18.55 -36.47
C ALA A 14 -1.95 -19.55 -35.29
N VAL A 15 -1.46 -20.77 -35.53
CA VAL A 15 -1.24 -21.79 -34.48
C VAL A 15 -0.09 -21.40 -33.54
N LEU A 16 0.98 -20.78 -34.07
CA LEU A 16 2.10 -20.30 -33.25
C LEU A 16 1.68 -19.10 -32.37
N CYS A 17 0.88 -18.17 -32.91
CA CYS A 17 0.34 -17.04 -32.14
C CYS A 17 -0.64 -17.48 -31.04
N THR A 18 -1.52 -18.46 -31.31
CA THR A 18 -2.40 -18.99 -30.26
C THR A 18 -1.62 -19.75 -29.19
N ALA A 19 -0.59 -20.52 -29.55
CA ALA A 19 0.28 -21.17 -28.56
C ALA A 19 1.00 -20.17 -27.64
N LEU A 20 1.51 -19.04 -28.18
CA LEU A 20 2.16 -17.99 -27.38
C LEU A 20 1.18 -17.27 -26.42
N LEU A 21 -0.07 -17.09 -26.84
CA LEU A 21 -1.11 -16.48 -26.00
C LEU A 21 -1.55 -17.41 -24.86
N LEU A 22 -1.60 -18.73 -25.08
CA LEU A 22 -1.96 -19.70 -24.04
C LEU A 22 -0.87 -19.84 -22.96
N THR A 23 0.41 -19.84 -23.33
CA THR A 23 1.51 -19.95 -22.35
C THR A 23 1.65 -18.71 -21.46
N SER A 24 1.23 -17.54 -21.96
CA SER A 24 1.28 -16.30 -21.18
C SER A 24 0.33 -16.30 -19.98
N GLN A 25 -0.81 -17.01 -20.07
CA GLN A 25 -1.83 -17.02 -19.02
C GLN A 25 -1.43 -17.86 -17.79
N THR A 26 -0.70 -18.96 -17.98
CA THR A 26 -0.29 -19.85 -16.88
C THR A 26 0.76 -19.21 -15.97
N VAL A 27 1.72 -18.49 -16.55
CA VAL A 27 2.78 -17.78 -15.80
C VAL A 27 2.20 -16.69 -14.88
N HIS A 28 1.16 -15.98 -15.31
CA HIS A 28 0.52 -14.94 -14.51
C HIS A 28 -0.26 -15.52 -13.32
N ALA A 29 -0.95 -16.65 -13.51
CA ALA A 29 -1.68 -17.31 -12.44
C ALA A 29 -0.74 -17.85 -11.35
N ASP A 30 0.39 -18.43 -11.75
CA ASP A 30 1.38 -18.98 -10.82
C ASP A 30 2.05 -17.86 -10.01
N ARG A 31 2.43 -16.76 -10.67
CA ARG A 31 2.95 -15.55 -10.01
C ARG A 31 1.98 -14.97 -8.98
N LEU A 32 0.70 -14.85 -9.32
CA LEU A 32 -0.31 -14.31 -8.40
C LEU A 32 -0.51 -15.23 -7.19
N SER A 33 -0.43 -16.55 -7.38
CA SER A 33 -0.52 -17.52 -6.30
C SER A 33 0.66 -17.41 -5.32
N GLU A 34 1.86 -17.16 -5.84
CA GLU A 34 3.06 -16.96 -5.02
C GLU A 34 2.99 -15.63 -4.26
N GLN A 35 2.55 -14.54 -4.91
CA GLN A 35 2.36 -13.25 -4.23
C GLN A 35 1.35 -13.34 -3.08
N ARG A 36 0.26 -14.10 -3.23
CA ARG A 36 -0.70 -14.36 -2.13
C ARG A 36 -0.02 -15.06 -0.95
N ARG A 37 0.75 -16.11 -1.23
CA ARG A 37 1.47 -16.86 -0.20
C ARG A 37 2.51 -15.99 0.53
N GLN A 38 3.25 -15.19 -0.22
CA GLN A 38 4.23 -14.23 0.33
C GLN A 38 3.55 -13.16 1.18
N TYR A 39 2.38 -12.69 0.77
CA TYR A 39 1.57 -11.75 1.54
C TYR A 39 1.17 -12.35 2.90
N ASP A 40 0.62 -13.57 2.91
CA ASP A 40 0.24 -14.27 4.15
C ASP A 40 1.44 -14.47 5.08
N GLN A 41 2.59 -14.85 4.52
CA GLN A 41 3.84 -14.99 5.26
C GLN A 41 4.32 -13.64 5.84
N ALA A 42 4.21 -12.55 5.08
CA ALA A 42 4.58 -11.21 5.53
C ALA A 42 3.68 -10.76 6.68
N GLN A 43 2.36 -10.97 6.57
CA GLN A 43 1.42 -10.70 7.66
C GLN A 43 1.75 -11.51 8.91
N ALA A 44 2.05 -12.80 8.77
CA ALA A 44 2.42 -13.65 9.89
C ALA A 44 3.75 -13.22 10.55
N ALA A 45 4.75 -12.83 9.75
CA ALA A 45 6.01 -12.28 10.26
C ALA A 45 5.78 -10.97 11.04
N LEU A 46 4.98 -10.06 10.47
CA LEU A 46 4.60 -8.81 11.14
C LEU A 46 3.81 -9.07 12.43
N ALA A 47 2.93 -10.06 12.45
CA ALA A 47 2.17 -10.46 13.64
C ALA A 47 3.10 -10.88 14.79
N ARG A 48 4.17 -11.63 14.49
CA ARG A 48 5.17 -12.09 15.46
C ARG A 48 6.27 -11.08 15.79
N GLY A 49 6.28 -9.90 15.16
CA GLY A 49 7.34 -8.90 15.33
C GLY A 49 8.66 -9.25 14.62
N ASP A 50 8.65 -10.23 13.71
CA ASP A 50 9.81 -10.59 12.90
C ASP A 50 9.99 -9.60 11.75
N GLN A 51 10.61 -8.46 12.08
CA GLN A 51 10.79 -7.35 11.16
C GLN A 51 11.72 -7.71 9.99
N ALA A 52 12.69 -8.61 10.20
CA ALA A 52 13.63 -9.03 9.16
C ALA A 52 12.91 -9.83 8.06
N SER A 53 12.13 -10.85 8.45
CA SER A 53 11.34 -11.64 7.51
C SER A 53 10.28 -10.77 6.83
N PHE A 54 9.58 -9.92 7.58
CA PHE A 54 8.60 -8.99 7.00
C PHE A 54 9.23 -8.08 5.94
N ASN A 55 10.37 -7.46 6.24
CA ASN A 55 11.08 -6.58 5.29
C ASN A 55 11.57 -7.33 4.06
N SER A 56 11.99 -8.59 4.21
CA SER A 56 12.40 -9.41 3.08
C SER A 56 11.21 -9.74 2.17
N LEU A 57 10.13 -10.26 2.74
CA LEU A 57 8.94 -10.71 2.02
C LEU A 57 8.23 -9.54 1.31
N LYS A 58 8.08 -8.39 1.98
CA LYS A 58 7.36 -7.24 1.40
C LYS A 58 8.03 -6.70 0.12
N ARG A 59 9.34 -6.90 -0.08
CA ARG A 59 10.04 -6.42 -1.28
C ARG A 59 9.55 -7.12 -2.56
N GLY A 60 9.09 -8.37 -2.47
CA GLY A 60 8.54 -9.12 -3.60
C GLY A 60 7.10 -8.75 -3.97
N LEU A 61 6.48 -7.85 -3.20
CA LEU A 61 5.04 -7.56 -3.29
C LEU A 61 4.75 -6.16 -3.81
N THR A 62 5.74 -5.38 -4.28
CA THR A 62 5.52 -3.96 -4.63
C THR A 62 4.47 -3.73 -5.72
N ASP A 63 4.26 -4.69 -6.60
CA ASP A 63 3.24 -4.70 -7.66
C ASP A 63 1.97 -5.47 -7.28
N TYR A 64 1.92 -6.04 -6.08
CA TYR A 64 0.77 -6.80 -5.59
C TYR A 64 -0.31 -5.84 -5.07
N PRO A 65 -1.59 -5.97 -5.47
CA PRO A 65 -2.63 -5.00 -5.13
C PRO A 65 -2.83 -4.72 -3.64
N LEU A 66 -2.57 -5.70 -2.77
CA LEU A 66 -2.72 -5.54 -1.31
C LEU A 66 -1.47 -5.02 -0.61
N TYR A 67 -0.39 -4.75 -1.34
CA TYR A 67 0.85 -4.23 -0.76
C TYR A 67 0.67 -2.98 0.12
N PRO A 68 -0.16 -1.99 -0.26
CA PRO A 68 -0.41 -0.84 0.61
C PRO A 68 -1.00 -1.21 1.97
N TYR A 69 -1.76 -2.31 2.07
CA TYR A 69 -2.28 -2.79 3.35
C TYR A 69 -1.18 -3.36 4.25
N LEU A 70 -0.12 -3.98 3.70
CA LEU A 70 1.05 -4.39 4.50
C LEU A 70 1.79 -3.18 5.08
N LEU A 71 1.94 -2.12 4.28
CA LEU A 71 2.58 -0.89 4.74
C LEU A 71 1.77 -0.23 5.85
N HIS A 72 0.45 -0.17 5.66
CA HIS A 72 -0.50 0.31 6.65
C HIS A 72 -0.37 -0.45 7.98
N GLU A 73 -0.45 -1.78 7.97
CA GLU A 73 -0.36 -2.60 9.19
C GLU A 73 0.99 -2.43 9.88
N SER A 74 2.08 -2.32 9.11
CA SER A 74 3.40 -2.07 9.68
C SER A 74 3.46 -0.71 10.37
N LEU A 75 3.02 0.36 9.71
CA LEU A 75 3.01 1.72 10.27
C LEU A 75 2.11 1.81 11.49
N ARG A 76 0.94 1.14 11.45
CA ARG A 76 -0.01 1.06 12.55
C ARG A 76 0.64 0.61 13.85
N LYS A 77 1.37 -0.52 13.78
CA LYS A 77 1.98 -1.16 14.95
C LYS A 77 3.05 -0.30 15.64
N ARG A 78 3.63 0.64 14.91
CA ARG A 78 4.72 1.51 15.37
C ARG A 78 4.39 2.98 15.17
N VAL A 79 3.11 3.34 15.16
CA VAL A 79 2.68 4.72 14.85
C VAL A 79 3.33 5.73 15.81
N ASP A 80 3.57 5.33 17.06
CA ASP A 80 4.19 6.13 18.11
C ASP A 80 5.69 6.38 17.91
N SER A 81 6.38 5.58 17.09
CA SER A 81 7.84 5.66 16.90
C SER A 81 8.27 5.77 15.43
N ALA A 82 7.36 5.55 14.48
CA ALA A 82 7.65 5.72 13.06
C ALA A 82 8.08 7.17 12.76
N PRO A 83 9.04 7.39 11.85
CA PRO A 83 9.34 8.73 11.36
C PRO A 83 8.08 9.38 10.78
N HIS A 84 7.78 10.62 11.18
CA HIS A 84 6.60 11.33 10.66
C HIS A 84 6.58 11.39 9.13
N GLN A 85 7.76 11.58 8.51
CA GLN A 85 7.90 11.62 7.06
C GLN A 85 7.44 10.32 6.39
N GLU A 86 7.61 9.17 7.05
CA GLU A 86 7.16 7.88 6.52
C GLU A 86 5.62 7.78 6.53
N ILE A 87 4.99 8.24 7.61
CA ILE A 87 3.53 8.33 7.71
C ILE A 87 2.98 9.30 6.66
N GLU A 88 3.61 10.46 6.49
CA GLU A 88 3.23 11.44 5.46
C GLU A 88 3.31 10.85 4.05
N GLN A 89 4.39 10.12 3.73
CA GLN A 89 4.54 9.47 2.42
C GLN A 89 3.43 8.43 2.19
N PHE A 90 3.13 7.61 3.21
CA PHE A 90 2.05 6.65 3.12
C PHE A 90 0.69 7.33 2.89
N LEU A 91 0.36 8.35 3.68
CA LEU A 91 -0.92 9.07 3.55
C LEU A 91 -1.02 9.83 2.23
N SER A 92 0.10 10.33 1.70
CA SER A 92 0.13 10.98 0.38
C SER A 92 -0.08 9.98 -0.76
N ALA A 93 0.43 8.76 -0.65
CA ALA A 93 0.34 7.75 -1.70
C ALA A 93 -0.94 6.91 -1.62
N HIS A 94 -1.49 6.73 -0.42
CA HIS A 94 -2.51 5.74 -0.10
C HIS A 94 -3.57 6.24 0.89
N GLY A 95 -3.74 7.57 1.02
CA GLY A 95 -4.67 8.19 1.97
C GLY A 95 -6.16 7.93 1.68
N ASP A 96 -6.48 7.53 0.45
CA ASP A 96 -7.82 7.16 -0.02
C ASP A 96 -8.21 5.72 0.36
N LEU A 97 -7.26 4.91 0.84
CA LEU A 97 -7.58 3.56 1.31
C LEU A 97 -8.55 3.62 2.50
N PRO A 98 -9.56 2.74 2.55
CA PRO A 98 -10.47 2.65 3.70
C PRO A 98 -9.75 2.48 5.03
N ALA A 99 -8.60 1.77 5.03
CA ALA A 99 -7.79 1.56 6.22
C ALA A 99 -6.93 2.77 6.62
N ALA A 100 -6.54 3.64 5.67
CA ALA A 100 -5.62 4.75 5.93
C ALA A 100 -6.18 5.75 6.96
N ARG A 101 -7.51 5.89 7.00
CA ARG A 101 -8.19 6.82 7.91
C ARG A 101 -7.82 6.60 9.37
N SER A 102 -7.80 5.35 9.82
CA SER A 102 -7.44 5.09 11.20
C SER A 102 -5.98 5.50 11.46
N LEU A 103 -5.08 5.43 10.47
CA LEU A 103 -3.62 5.68 10.66
C LEU A 103 -3.41 7.16 10.83
N LYS A 104 -4.08 7.94 9.98
CA LYS A 104 -4.16 9.38 10.11
C LYS A 104 -4.64 9.81 11.49
N ASN A 105 -5.73 9.22 12.00
CA ASN A 105 -6.25 9.53 13.33
C ASN A 105 -5.26 9.20 14.45
N ALA A 106 -4.64 8.01 14.42
CA ALA A 106 -3.65 7.63 15.42
C ALA A 106 -2.43 8.56 15.40
N TRP A 107 -1.98 8.92 14.20
CA TRP A 107 -0.90 9.88 14.03
C TRP A 107 -1.26 11.28 14.53
N PHE A 108 -2.48 11.76 14.31
CA PHE A 108 -2.92 13.05 14.84
C PHE A 108 -2.96 13.11 16.36
N LYS A 109 -3.40 12.02 17.01
CA LYS A 109 -3.31 11.89 18.47
C LYS A 109 -1.86 11.95 18.96
N ARG A 110 -0.95 11.31 18.25
CA ARG A 110 0.49 11.40 18.52
C ARG A 110 1.00 12.84 18.38
N LEU A 111 0.70 13.52 17.28
CA LEU A 111 1.13 14.91 17.05
C LEU A 111 0.62 15.86 18.15
N LEU A 112 -0.61 15.65 18.64
CA LEU A 112 -1.13 16.40 19.78
C LEU A 112 -0.32 16.15 21.06
N SER A 113 0.00 14.88 21.35
CA SER A 113 0.82 14.50 22.50
C SER A 113 2.23 15.09 22.42
N GLU A 114 2.80 15.15 21.21
CA GLU A 114 4.12 15.72 20.92
C GLU A 114 4.09 17.25 20.78
N GLN A 115 2.90 17.86 20.77
CA GLN A 115 2.70 19.29 20.52
C GLN A 115 3.28 19.78 19.19
N ASP A 116 3.34 18.92 18.17
CA ASP A 116 3.76 19.30 16.80
C ASP A 116 2.58 19.97 16.06
N TRP A 117 2.22 21.17 16.55
CA TRP A 117 1.14 21.99 16.00
C TRP A 117 1.32 22.36 14.53
N PRO A 118 2.54 22.68 14.03
CA PRO A 118 2.73 22.99 12.62
C PRO A 118 2.37 21.81 11.71
N ARG A 119 2.78 20.59 12.05
CA ARG A 119 2.48 19.39 11.26
C ARG A 119 1.03 18.99 11.36
N LEU A 120 0.43 19.10 12.54
CA LEU A 120 -1.00 18.83 12.72
C LEU A 120 -1.84 19.75 11.82
N ARG A 121 -1.59 21.07 11.85
CA ARG A 121 -2.29 22.05 10.99
C ARG A 121 -2.13 21.76 9.51
N LYS A 122 -0.93 21.39 9.09
CA LYS A 122 -0.62 21.12 7.68
C LYS A 122 -1.46 19.98 7.09
N HIS A 123 -1.77 18.96 7.89
CA HIS A 123 -2.40 17.71 7.41
C HIS A 123 -3.88 17.56 7.76
N MET A 124 -4.39 18.43 8.64
CA MET A 124 -5.79 18.41 9.03
C MET A 124 -6.68 18.82 7.83
N ASP A 125 -7.73 18.04 7.57
CA ASP A 125 -8.75 18.31 6.56
C ASP A 125 -10.14 18.23 7.20
N PRO A 126 -11.21 18.72 6.52
CA PRO A 126 -12.56 18.72 7.06
C PRO A 126 -13.03 17.33 7.50
N ASP A 127 -12.65 16.29 6.76
CA ASP A 127 -13.02 14.92 7.09
C ASP A 127 -12.36 14.47 8.39
N SER A 128 -11.17 14.98 8.71
CA SER A 128 -10.37 14.66 9.91
C SER A 128 -10.80 15.38 11.17
N LEU A 129 -11.74 16.31 11.08
CA LEU A 129 -12.19 17.09 12.21
C LEU A 129 -12.91 16.22 13.24
N SER A 130 -12.52 16.38 14.50
CA SER A 130 -13.21 15.84 15.65
C SER A 130 -12.98 16.76 16.84
N ALA A 131 -13.91 16.78 17.80
CA ALA A 131 -13.77 17.62 18.99
C ALA A 131 -12.45 17.34 19.77
N GLU A 132 -11.97 16.09 19.73
CA GLU A 132 -10.70 15.68 20.35
C GLU A 132 -9.49 16.37 19.69
N LEU A 133 -9.56 16.67 18.39
CA LEU A 133 -8.49 17.32 17.63
C LEU A 133 -8.66 18.85 17.54
N GLU A 134 -9.89 19.34 17.42
CA GLU A 134 -10.20 20.75 17.22
C GLU A 134 -9.98 21.59 18.48
N CYS A 135 -10.48 21.15 19.63
CA CYS A 135 -10.43 21.94 20.87
C CYS A 135 -8.99 22.33 21.27
N PRO A 136 -8.02 21.39 21.29
CA PRO A 136 -6.63 21.75 21.61
C PRO A 136 -6.01 22.69 20.57
N LEU A 137 -6.34 22.49 19.29
CA LEU A 137 -5.78 23.29 18.21
C LEU A 137 -6.29 24.74 18.22
N VAL A 138 -7.59 24.93 18.37
CA VAL A 138 -8.20 26.27 18.48
C VAL A 138 -7.67 27.01 19.71
N LEU A 139 -7.55 26.30 20.84
CA LEU A 139 -6.96 26.85 22.05
C LEU A 139 -5.50 27.30 21.83
N GLN A 140 -4.71 26.52 21.08
CA GLN A 140 -3.34 26.88 20.75
C GLN A 140 -3.28 28.12 19.85
N MET A 141 -4.14 28.22 18.84
CA MET A 141 -4.22 29.41 17.98
C MET A 141 -4.54 30.68 18.79
N TRP A 142 -5.39 30.58 19.80
CA TRP A 142 -5.72 31.70 20.70
C TRP A 142 -4.53 32.14 21.58
N ARG A 143 -3.63 31.22 21.93
CA ARG A 143 -2.41 31.53 22.71
C ARG A 143 -1.28 32.12 21.85
N GLU A 144 -1.29 31.83 20.55
CA GLU A 144 -0.30 32.32 19.58
C GLU A 144 -0.68 33.70 19.01
N GLY A 145 -1.92 34.16 19.22
CA GLY A 145 -2.43 35.49 18.82
C GLY A 145 -2.28 36.55 19.90
#